data_AF-A0A3N4JJJ0-F1
#
_entry.id   AF-A0A3N4JJJ0-F1
#
_cell.length_a   1.000
_cell.length_b   1.000
_cell.length_c   1.000
_cell.angle_alpha   90.00
_cell.angle_beta   90.00
_cell.angle_gamma   90.00
#
_symmetry.space_group_name_H-M   'P 1'
#
loop_
_entity.id
_entity.type
_entity.pdbx_description
1 polymer ?
#
loop_
_entity_poly.entity_id
_entity_poly.type
_entity_poly.pdbx_seq_one_letter_code
_entity_poly.pdbx_strand_id
1 'polypeptide(L)'
;MLPTATVKVNGTVIARSDIYETVEGNIYFPPHSVNLEFLERSDTSSYCPLKGTAVYYNVKVDGVTIKDAAWCYPEPKDKFRQYKDFVAFCMYAPLMLHLKRVPFRLR
;
A
#
# COMPACT_ATOMS: atom_id res chain seq x y z
N MET A 1 17.86 -5.22 -10.66
CA MET A 1 16.85 -4.28 -10.13
C MET A 1 15.72 -5.10 -9.54
N LEU A 2 15.24 -4.74 -8.35
CA LEU A 2 14.00 -5.29 -7.81
C LEU A 2 12.83 -4.92 -8.75
N PRO A 3 11.73 -5.70 -8.77
CA PRO A 3 10.55 -5.31 -9.51
C PRO A 3 10.07 -3.95 -9.02
N THR A 4 9.46 -3.12 -9.87
CA THR A 4 8.74 -1.93 -9.39
C THR A 4 7.28 -2.33 -9.13
N ALA A 5 6.79 -2.01 -7.95
CA ALA A 5 5.37 -2.08 -7.61
C ALA A 5 4.71 -0.73 -7.85
N THR A 6 3.50 -0.72 -8.42
CA THR A 6 2.75 0.52 -8.68
C THR A 6 1.27 0.29 -8.48
N VAL A 7 0.65 1.05 -7.58
CA VAL A 7 -0.80 1.05 -7.35
C VAL A 7 -1.42 2.23 -8.10
N LYS A 8 -2.49 1.97 -8.84
CA LYS A 8 -3.22 2.98 -9.60
C LYS A 8 -4.73 2.88 -9.43
N VAL A 9 -5.40 4.02 -9.57
CA VAL A 9 -6.85 4.13 -9.79
C VAL A 9 -7.07 5.04 -10.98
N ASN A 10 -7.87 4.60 -11.96
CA ASN A 10 -8.16 5.37 -13.19
C ASN A 10 -6.92 5.94 -13.91
N GLY A 11 -5.78 5.27 -13.81
CA GLY A 11 -4.51 5.70 -14.42
C GLY A 11 -3.62 6.57 -13.51
N THR A 12 -4.20 7.21 -12.50
CA THR A 12 -3.50 8.00 -11.46
C THR A 12 -2.70 7.08 -10.54
N VAL A 13 -1.43 7.44 -10.30
CA VAL A 13 -0.53 6.67 -9.42
C VAL A 13 -0.75 7.09 -7.98
N ILE A 14 -1.10 6.12 -7.13
CA ILE A 14 -1.28 6.36 -5.68
C ILE A 14 -0.03 5.94 -4.92
N ALA A 15 0.61 4.84 -5.31
CA ALA A 15 1.87 4.42 -4.72
C ALA A 15 2.79 3.83 -5.80
N ARG A 16 4.08 4.08 -5.69
CA ARG A 16 5.09 3.48 -6.58
C ARG A 16 6.42 3.36 -5.87
N SER A 17 6.96 2.15 -5.83
CA SER A 17 8.28 1.91 -5.24
C SER A 17 8.98 0.71 -5.87
N ASP A 18 10.30 0.76 -5.93
CA ASP A 18 11.20 -0.38 -6.14
C ASP A 18 11.67 -1.00 -4.81
N ILE A 19 11.38 -0.33 -3.69
CA ILE A 19 11.60 -0.80 -2.32
C ILE A 19 10.23 -1.00 -1.68
N TYR A 20 9.83 -2.24 -1.47
CA TYR A 20 8.59 -2.61 -0.83
C TYR A 20 8.74 -3.95 -0.14
N GLU A 21 7.79 -4.26 0.74
CA GLU A 21 7.83 -5.46 1.57
C GLU A 21 6.61 -6.31 1.29
N THR A 22 6.81 -7.62 1.15
CA THR A 22 5.71 -8.56 0.95
C THR A 22 5.44 -9.29 2.24
N VAL A 23 4.26 -9.06 2.83
CA VAL A 23 3.84 -9.70 4.07
C VAL A 23 2.49 -10.35 3.84
N GLU A 24 2.44 -11.68 3.99
CA GLU A 24 1.20 -12.47 3.84
C GLU A 24 0.49 -12.22 2.50
N GLY A 25 1.27 -12.10 1.43
CA GLY A 25 0.76 -11.85 0.07
C GLY A 25 0.39 -10.39 -0.22
N ASN A 26 0.44 -9.49 0.76
CA ASN A 26 0.22 -8.06 0.57
C ASN A 26 1.54 -7.32 0.35
N ILE A 27 1.50 -6.28 -0.48
CA ILE A 27 2.64 -5.38 -0.69
C ILE A 27 2.47 -4.15 0.17
N TYR A 28 3.50 -3.88 0.96
CA TYR A 28 3.61 -2.73 1.85
C TYR A 28 4.60 -1.73 1.25
N PHE A 29 4.08 -0.54 0.94
CA PHE A 29 4.83 0.59 0.40
C PHE A 29 5.36 1.45 1.55
N PRO A 30 6.63 1.89 1.51
CA PRO A 30 7.13 2.85 2.48
C PRO A 30 6.36 4.18 2.36
N PRO A 31 6.13 4.92 3.46
CA PRO A 31 5.28 6.11 3.47
C PRO A 31 5.64 7.15 2.41
N HIS A 32 6.93 7.36 2.17
CA HIS A 32 7.42 8.34 1.20
C HIS A 32 7.12 7.99 -0.27
N SER A 33 6.72 6.74 -0.54
CA SER A 33 6.36 6.26 -1.89
C SER A 33 4.86 6.29 -2.17
N VAL A 34 4.08 6.84 -1.23
CA VAL A 34 2.62 6.91 -1.26
C VAL A 34 2.18 8.37 -1.35
N ASN A 35 1.31 8.67 -2.30
CA ASN A 35 0.70 9.98 -2.48
C ASN A 35 -0.46 10.13 -1.49
N LEU A 36 -0.16 10.68 -0.31
CA LEU A 36 -1.13 10.83 0.79
C LEU A 36 -2.32 11.74 0.45
N GLU A 37 -2.22 12.61 -0.56
CA GLU A 37 -3.33 13.46 -1.02
C GLU A 37 -4.55 12.65 -1.50
N PHE A 38 -4.35 11.42 -1.95
CA PHE A 38 -5.42 10.52 -2.37
C PHE A 38 -5.95 9.65 -1.22
N LEU A 39 -5.38 9.76 -0.02
CA LEU A 39 -5.77 8.98 1.15
C LEU A 39 -6.53 9.84 2.15
N GLU A 40 -7.76 9.45 2.43
CA GLU A 40 -8.55 10.03 3.51
C GLU A 40 -8.72 9.00 4.62
N ARG A 41 -8.41 9.38 5.86
CA ARG A 41 -8.55 8.47 7.00
C ARG A 41 -10.01 8.05 7.17
N SER A 42 -10.23 6.75 7.33
CA SER A 42 -11.51 6.15 7.66
C SER A 42 -11.67 5.98 9.16
N ASP A 43 -12.92 5.84 9.62
CA ASP A 43 -13.25 5.46 11.00
C ASP A 43 -13.00 3.96 11.25
N THR A 44 -12.75 3.18 10.20
CA THR A 44 -12.49 1.74 10.30
C THR A 44 -11.11 1.47 10.91
N SER A 45 -11.06 0.54 11.86
CA SER A 45 -9.83 -0.07 12.39
C SER A 45 -10.02 -1.56 12.63
N SER A 46 -8.92 -2.31 12.64
CA SER A 46 -8.94 -3.73 12.98
C SER A 46 -7.74 -4.10 13.84
N TYR A 47 -7.90 -5.08 14.73
CA TYR A 47 -6.82 -5.52 15.61
C TYR A 47 -6.29 -6.88 15.16
N CYS A 48 -4.97 -6.98 14.99
CA CYS A 48 -4.26 -8.22 14.75
C CYS A 48 -3.29 -8.48 15.93
N PRO A 49 -3.38 -9.63 16.62
CA PRO A 49 -2.47 -9.93 17.74
C PRO A 49 -0.99 -9.87 17.38
N LEU A 50 -0.65 -10.18 16.13
CA LEU A 50 0.74 -10.22 15.65
C LEU A 50 1.24 -8.87 15.15
N LYS A 51 0.36 -8.02 14.62
CA LYS A 51 0.74 -6.78 13.92
C LYS A 51 0.38 -5.52 14.68
N GLY A 52 -0.60 -5.56 15.58
CA GLY A 52 -1.16 -4.38 16.25
C GLY A 52 -2.47 -3.93 15.63
N THR A 53 -2.82 -2.67 15.85
CA THR A 53 -4.05 -2.06 15.31
C THR A 53 -3.78 -1.48 13.93
N ALA A 54 -4.53 -1.94 12.92
CA ALA A 54 -4.55 -1.34 11.60
C ALA A 54 -5.49 -0.12 11.59
N VAL A 55 -5.07 0.93 10.91
CA VAL A 55 -5.93 2.07 10.53
C VAL A 55 -6.16 2.03 9.03
N TYR A 56 -7.38 2.34 8.61
CA TYR A 56 -7.78 2.27 7.21
C TYR A 56 -7.93 3.66 6.59
N TYR A 57 -7.77 3.72 5.28
CA TYR A 57 -7.95 4.91 4.46
C TYR A 57 -8.85 4.60 3.28
N ASN A 58 -9.72 5.56 2.98
CA ASN A 58 -10.42 5.64 1.72
C ASN A 58 -9.44 6.15 0.65
N VAL A 59 -9.48 5.57 -0.54
CA VAL A 59 -8.74 6.08 -1.70
C VAL A 59 -9.69 6.95 -2.52
N LYS A 60 -9.35 8.23 -2.70
CA LYS A 60 -10.14 9.21 -3.44
C LYS A 60 -9.38 9.72 -4.66
N VAL A 61 -9.88 9.40 -5.85
CA VAL A 61 -9.26 9.79 -7.13
C VAL A 61 -10.36 10.13 -8.13
N ASP A 62 -10.31 11.30 -8.76
CA ASP A 62 -11.22 11.72 -9.84
C ASP A 62 -12.72 11.52 -9.52
N GLY A 63 -13.13 11.85 -8.29
CA GLY A 63 -14.52 11.69 -7.82
C GLY A 63 -14.90 10.24 -7.44
N VAL A 64 -14.04 9.26 -7.68
CA VAL A 64 -14.21 7.88 -7.20
C VAL A 64 -13.68 7.76 -5.78
N THR A 65 -14.49 7.22 -4.88
CA THR A 65 -14.07 6.84 -3.52
C THR A 65 -14.10 5.32 -3.38
N ILE A 66 -12.96 4.72 -3.07
CA ILE A 66 -12.85 3.30 -2.73
C ILE A 66 -12.68 3.21 -1.22
N LYS A 67 -13.73 2.73 -0.54
CA LYS A 67 -13.78 2.69 0.93
C LYS A 67 -12.79 1.67 1.50
N ASP A 68 -12.10 2.05 2.58
CA ASP A 68 -11.19 1.16 3.34
C ASP A 68 -10.16 0.42 2.46
N ALA A 69 -9.71 1.09 1.39
CA ALA A 69 -8.94 0.47 0.32
C ALA A 69 -7.43 0.43 0.59
N ALA A 70 -6.96 1.19 1.58
CA ALA A 70 -5.60 1.14 2.06
C ALA A 70 -5.56 1.02 3.58
N TRP A 71 -4.49 0.43 4.12
CA TRP A 71 -4.29 0.33 5.56
C TRP A 71 -2.82 0.41 5.93
N CYS A 72 -2.55 0.83 7.16
CA CYS A 72 -1.22 0.76 7.75
C CYS A 72 -1.31 0.40 9.24
N TYR A 73 -0.17 0.04 9.83
CA TYR A 73 -0.01 -0.18 11.26
C TYR A 73 0.85 0.95 11.84
N PRO A 74 0.26 1.96 12.52
CA PRO A 74 1.02 3.07 13.10
C PRO A 74 1.74 2.68 14.39
N GLU A 75 1.24 1.66 15.09
CA GLU A 75 1.84 1.11 16.31
C GLU A 75 2.06 -0.39 16.17
N PRO A 76 2.95 -0.82 15.26
CA PRO A 76 3.17 -2.22 15.01
C PRO A 76 3.85 -2.92 16.20
N LYS A 77 3.53 -4.21 16.40
CA LYS A 77 4.25 -5.07 17.35
C LYS A 77 5.68 -5.34 16.89
N ASP A 78 6.53 -5.79 17.81
CA ASP A 78 7.99 -5.85 17.67
C ASP A 78 8.47 -6.49 16.35
N LYS A 79 7.87 -7.61 15.94
CA LYS A 79 8.24 -8.31 14.70
C LYS A 79 8.03 -7.48 13.43
N PHE A 80 7.13 -6.49 13.47
CA PHE A 80 6.77 -5.65 12.33
C PHE A 80 7.17 -4.18 12.54
N ARG A 81 7.96 -3.86 13.56
CA ARG A 81 8.31 -2.48 13.92
C ARG A 81 8.99 -1.71 12.79
N GLN A 82 9.80 -2.39 11.99
CA GLN A 82 10.47 -1.81 10.82
C GLN A 82 9.52 -1.40 9.69
N TYR A 83 8.26 -1.86 9.72
CA TYR A 83 7.24 -1.53 8.73
C TYR A 83 6.17 -0.56 9.29
N LYS A 84 6.51 0.17 10.36
CA LYS A 84 5.67 1.23 10.92
C LYS A 84 5.26 2.19 9.80
N ASP A 85 3.96 2.46 9.74
CA ASP A 85 3.31 3.35 8.76
C ASP A 85 3.42 2.92 7.29
N PHE A 86 4.00 1.75 6.99
CA PHE A 86 3.96 1.24 5.61
C PHE A 86 2.51 0.96 5.21
N VAL A 87 2.17 1.37 3.99
CA VAL A 87 0.79 1.33 3.48
C VAL A 87 0.63 0.15 2.53
N ALA A 88 -0.35 -0.70 2.81
CA ALA A 88 -0.81 -1.73 1.89
C ALA A 88 -2.14 -1.33 1.27
N PHE A 89 -2.46 -1.94 0.13
CA PHE A 89 -3.61 -1.62 -0.70
C PHE A 89 -4.39 -2.89 -1.04
N CYS A 90 -5.72 -2.79 -1.07
CA CYS A 90 -6.55 -3.88 -1.58
C CYS A 90 -6.39 -3.99 -3.12
N MET A 91 -6.62 -5.17 -3.67
CA MET A 91 -6.17 -5.53 -5.02
C MET A 91 -7.30 -5.63 -6.04
N TYR A 92 -8.41 -4.91 -5.81
CA TYR A 92 -9.64 -5.04 -6.58
C TYR A 92 -9.93 -3.79 -7.40
N ALA A 93 -10.53 -3.96 -8.57
CA ALA A 93 -10.97 -2.83 -9.39
C ALA A 93 -11.87 -1.87 -8.58
N PRO A 94 -11.66 -0.54 -8.68
CA PRO A 94 -10.79 0.15 -9.63
C PRO A 94 -9.33 0.36 -9.18
N LEU A 95 -8.92 -0.24 -8.06
CA LEU A 95 -7.55 -0.21 -7.54
C LEU A 95 -6.72 -1.36 -8.15
N MET A 96 -5.64 -1.02 -8.86
CA MET A 96 -4.82 -2.01 -9.57
C MET A 96 -3.34 -1.87 -9.21
N LEU A 97 -2.77 -2.93 -8.65
CA LEU A 97 -1.33 -3.07 -8.50
C LEU A 97 -0.73 -3.70 -9.74
N HIS A 98 0.32 -3.08 -10.24
CA HIS A 98 1.14 -3.56 -11.33
C HIS A 98 2.54 -3.87 -10.81
N LEU A 99 3.04 -5.06 -11.12
CA LEU A 99 4.42 -5.46 -10.85
C LEU A 99 5.21 -5.50 -12.15
N LYS A 100 6.19 -4.61 -12.31
CA LYS A 100 7.09 -4.61 -13.45
C LYS A 100 8.41 -5.25 -13.07
N ARG A 101 8.67 -6.47 -13.56
CA ARG A 101 9.99 -7.10 -13.54
C ARG A 101 10.74 -6.67 -14.80
N VAL A 102 11.82 -5.90 -14.69
CA VAL A 102 12.67 -5.64 -15.85
C VAL A 102 13.59 -6.85 -16.03
N PRO A 103 13.52 -7.59 -17.14
CA PRO A 103 14.44 -8.71 -17.37
C PRO A 103 15.86 -8.18 -17.43
N PHE A 104 16.77 -8.85 -16.73
CA PHE A 104 18.20 -8.61 -16.82
C PHE A 104 18.64 -8.94 -18.25
N ARG A 105 18.82 -7.93 -19.11
CA ARG A 105 19.56 -8.13 -20.37
C ARG A 105 21.04 -8.11 -20.04
N LEU A 106 21.66 -9.29 -20.01
CA LEU A 106 23.11 -9.40 -20.17
C LEU A 106 23.46 -8.74 -21.52
N ARG A 107 24.24 -7.67 -21.47
CA ARG A 107 25.10 -7.27 -22.59
C ARG A 107 26.47 -7.88 -22.35
#